data_AF-A0A4R4QLY0-F1
#
_entry.id   AF-A0A4R4QLY0-F1
#
_cell.length_a   1.000
_cell.length_b   1.000
_cell.length_c   1.000
_cell.angle_alpha   90.00
_cell.angle_beta   90.00
_cell.angle_gamma   90.00
#
_symmetry.space_group_name_H-M   'P 1'
#
loop_
_entity.id
_entity.type
_entity.pdbx_description
1 polymer ?
#
loop_
_entity_poly.entity_id
_entity_poly.type
_entity_poly.pdbx_seq_one_letter_code
_entity_poly.pdbx_strand_id
1 'polypeptide(L)'
;MSETDNIDRIEEWNVAEDDGVLDASDTLDGDRISDPLDTGIAAADHWSGANRFGTTPAEERAGESLEQLLAEEEPDIDPYAEVVDDEDELIRRGDEQDPRAGRLVAYDEGFGDDEEPDSVAWDAGIDAGAASAEEAAVHLVDDPNGMGDGPLR
;
A
#
# COMPACT_ATOMS: atom_id res chain seq x y z
N MET A 1 -33.45 -72.17 -24.27
CA MET A 1 -32.24 -71.33 -24.45
C MET A 1 -32.61 -70.00 -23.80
N SER A 2 -32.53 -69.80 -22.48
CA SER A 2 -31.36 -69.77 -21.57
C SER A 2 -30.25 -68.88 -22.11
N GLU A 3 -30.40 -67.58 -21.92
CA GLU A 3 -29.31 -66.61 -21.94
C GLU A 3 -29.32 -65.96 -20.55
N THR A 4 -28.61 -66.62 -19.64
CA THR A 4 -28.30 -66.14 -18.29
C THR A 4 -26.99 -65.36 -18.34
N ASP A 5 -26.85 -64.44 -17.39
CA ASP A 5 -25.58 -63.93 -16.85
C ASP A 5 -24.76 -62.97 -17.72
N ASN A 6 -25.03 -61.67 -17.58
CA ASN A 6 -23.97 -60.64 -17.68
C ASN A 6 -24.37 -59.27 -17.10
N ILE A 7 -25.29 -59.21 -16.12
CA ILE A 7 -25.61 -57.95 -15.43
C ILE A 7 -25.00 -57.92 -14.01
N ASP A 8 -24.72 -59.09 -13.42
CA ASP A 8 -24.10 -59.18 -12.08
C ASP A 8 -22.62 -58.77 -12.00
N ARG A 9 -21.92 -58.57 -13.14
CA ARG A 9 -20.49 -58.23 -13.11
C ARG A 9 -20.23 -56.75 -12.81
N ILE A 10 -21.20 -55.85 -12.98
CA ILE A 10 -20.95 -54.40 -12.85
C ILE A 10 -21.08 -53.94 -11.39
N GLU A 11 -21.87 -54.62 -10.56
CA GLU A 11 -22.09 -54.18 -9.17
C GLU A 11 -20.97 -54.60 -8.19
N GLU A 12 -20.13 -55.59 -8.55
CA GLU A 12 -19.05 -56.05 -7.68
C GLU A 12 -17.85 -55.09 -7.64
N TRP A 13 -17.67 -54.23 -8.66
CA TRP A 13 -16.49 -53.35 -8.76
C TRP A 13 -16.57 -52.05 -7.95
N ASN A 14 -17.77 -51.63 -7.53
CA ASN A 14 -17.94 -50.34 -6.84
C ASN A 14 -17.97 -50.48 -5.30
N VAL A 15 -18.01 -51.69 -4.75
CA VAL A 15 -18.12 -51.91 -3.29
C VAL A 15 -16.78 -51.79 -2.58
N ALA A 16 -15.66 -51.99 -3.30
CA ALA A 16 -14.32 -51.97 -2.72
C ALA A 16 -13.68 -50.56 -2.68
N GLU A 17 -14.23 -49.58 -3.40
CA GLU A 17 -13.69 -48.21 -3.50
C GLU A 17 -14.47 -47.20 -2.61
N ASP A 18 -15.51 -47.64 -1.91
CA ASP A 18 -16.26 -46.80 -0.95
C ASP A 18 -15.53 -46.72 0.39
N ASP A 19 -14.43 -45.96 0.43
CA ASP A 19 -13.71 -45.61 1.67
C ASP A 19 -14.40 -44.49 2.48
N GLY A 20 -15.57 -44.02 1.99
CA GLY A 20 -16.35 -42.92 2.56
C GLY A 20 -15.86 -41.52 2.15
N VAL A 21 -14.76 -41.40 1.42
CA VAL A 21 -14.24 -40.16 0.85
C VAL A 21 -14.68 -40.08 -0.61
N LEU A 22 -15.47 -39.06 -0.95
CA LEU A 22 -15.93 -38.84 -2.32
C LEU A 22 -14.78 -38.28 -3.17
N ASP A 23 -14.61 -38.82 -4.37
CA ASP A 23 -13.57 -38.33 -5.29
C ASP A 23 -14.03 -37.08 -6.07
N ALA A 24 -13.11 -36.51 -6.86
CA ALA A 24 -13.40 -35.34 -7.69
C ALA A 24 -14.39 -35.66 -8.83
N SER A 25 -14.51 -36.93 -9.23
CA SER A 25 -15.46 -37.38 -10.25
C SER A 25 -16.89 -37.44 -9.70
N ASP A 26 -17.04 -37.73 -8.40
CA ASP A 26 -18.31 -37.78 -7.68
C ASP A 26 -18.80 -36.39 -7.25
N THR A 27 -17.90 -35.55 -6.73
CA THR A 27 -18.24 -34.22 -6.20
C THR A 27 -18.30 -33.14 -7.28
N LEU A 28 -17.66 -33.38 -8.44
CA LEU A 28 -17.42 -32.39 -9.50
C LEU A 28 -16.73 -31.11 -9.00
N ASP A 29 -16.19 -31.13 -7.78
CA ASP A 29 -15.50 -30.02 -7.14
C ASP A 29 -13.99 -30.27 -7.30
N GLY A 30 -13.48 -29.90 -8.47
CA GLY A 30 -12.11 -30.23 -8.88
C GLY A 30 -11.09 -29.32 -8.20
N ASP A 31 -10.54 -29.76 -7.07
CA ASP A 31 -9.25 -29.24 -6.60
C ASP A 31 -8.12 -29.64 -7.57
N ARG A 32 -6.97 -28.97 -7.51
CA ARG A 32 -5.85 -29.11 -8.45
C ARG A 32 -5.13 -30.47 -8.40
N ILE A 33 -5.62 -31.43 -7.62
CA ILE A 33 -4.96 -32.69 -7.30
C ILE A 33 -5.92 -33.86 -7.58
N SER A 34 -5.38 -34.93 -8.19
CA SER A 34 -6.18 -36.08 -8.65
C SER A 34 -6.59 -37.03 -7.54
N ASP A 35 -5.85 -37.08 -6.43
CA ASP A 35 -6.14 -37.89 -5.26
C ASP A 35 -6.41 -36.95 -4.07
N PRO A 36 -7.58 -36.99 -3.43
CA PRO A 36 -7.85 -36.20 -2.22
C PRO A 36 -6.87 -36.53 -1.07
N LEU A 37 -6.28 -37.74 -1.03
CA LEU A 37 -5.28 -38.13 -0.02
C LEU A 37 -3.91 -37.50 -0.22
N ASP A 38 -3.63 -36.92 -1.40
CA ASP A 38 -2.41 -36.15 -1.66
C ASP A 38 -2.47 -34.73 -1.06
N THR A 39 -3.62 -34.31 -0.53
CA THR A 39 -3.76 -33.04 0.18
C THR A 39 -3.23 -33.18 1.62
N GLY A 40 -2.03 -32.65 1.87
CA GLY A 40 -1.41 -32.65 3.19
C GLY A 40 -1.43 -31.27 3.84
N ILE A 41 -1.72 -31.20 5.14
CA ILE A 41 -1.45 -30.02 5.97
C ILE A 41 -0.06 -30.17 6.60
N ALA A 42 0.87 -29.30 6.24
CA ALA A 42 2.14 -29.17 6.96
C ALA A 42 1.92 -28.29 8.20
N ALA A 43 2.03 -28.88 9.39
CA ALA A 43 2.02 -28.12 10.64
C ALA A 43 3.30 -27.30 10.76
N ALA A 44 3.25 -26.20 11.54
CA ALA A 44 4.43 -25.39 11.79
C ALA A 44 5.53 -26.20 12.50
N ASP A 45 6.79 -25.95 12.13
CA ASP A 45 7.96 -26.63 12.70
C ASP A 45 8.17 -26.34 14.20
N HIS A 46 7.51 -25.30 14.71
CA HIS A 46 7.63 -24.84 16.09
C HIS A 46 6.29 -24.35 16.64
N TRP A 47 6.17 -24.36 17.97
CA TRP A 47 5.03 -23.77 18.67
C TRP A 47 5.02 -22.25 18.47
N SER A 48 4.06 -21.74 17.70
CA SER A 48 3.91 -20.31 17.40
C SER A 48 2.82 -19.60 18.22
N GLY A 49 1.89 -20.33 18.83
CA GLY A 49 0.69 -19.72 19.46
C GLY A 49 0.65 -19.73 20.98
N ALA A 50 1.48 -20.50 21.68
CA ALA A 50 1.28 -20.78 23.10
C ALA A 50 1.51 -19.57 24.03
N ASN A 51 2.32 -18.60 23.59
CA ASN A 51 2.65 -17.38 24.35
C ASN A 51 2.08 -16.11 23.70
N ARG A 52 1.18 -16.23 22.71
CA ARG A 52 0.54 -15.07 22.09
C ARG A 52 -0.49 -14.46 23.05
N PHE A 53 -0.75 -13.17 22.90
CA PHE A 53 -1.84 -12.51 23.60
C PHE A 53 -3.19 -13.10 23.16
N GLY A 54 -4.18 -13.09 24.06
CA GLY A 54 -5.52 -13.63 23.79
C GLY A 54 -5.65 -15.12 24.07
N THR A 55 -4.68 -15.74 24.74
CA THR A 55 -4.76 -17.15 25.16
C THR A 55 -5.56 -17.34 26.46
N THR A 56 -5.84 -16.25 27.19
CA THR A 56 -6.65 -16.27 28.41
C THR A 56 -7.99 -15.53 28.25
N PRO A 57 -9.05 -15.91 28.99
CA PRO A 57 -10.35 -15.22 28.96
C PRO A 57 -10.30 -13.76 29.44
N ALA A 58 -9.24 -13.36 30.13
CA ALA A 58 -9.05 -11.98 30.57
C ALA A 58 -8.50 -11.13 29.42
N GLU A 59 -7.51 -11.65 28.70
CA GLU A 59 -6.90 -11.01 27.53
C GLU A 59 -7.90 -10.86 26.38
N GLU A 60 -8.69 -11.90 26.07
CA GLU A 60 -9.72 -11.78 25.01
C GLU A 60 -10.75 -10.68 25.30
N ARG A 61 -11.08 -10.45 26.59
CA ARG A 61 -12.01 -9.39 26.98
C ARG A 61 -11.36 -8.00 26.93
N ALA A 62 -10.07 -7.93 27.24
CA ALA A 62 -9.31 -6.68 27.19
C ALA A 62 -9.02 -6.24 25.75
N GLY A 63 -8.74 -7.21 24.87
CA GLY A 63 -8.20 -6.97 23.53
C GLY A 63 -6.73 -6.55 23.58
N GLU A 64 -6.02 -6.74 22.46
CA GLU A 64 -4.65 -6.23 22.31
C GLU A 64 -4.65 -4.70 22.26
N SER A 65 -3.59 -4.08 22.79
CA SER A 65 -3.38 -2.66 22.63
C SER A 65 -2.86 -2.35 21.22
N LEU A 66 -3.08 -1.12 20.75
CA LEU A 66 -2.55 -0.65 19.46
C LEU A 66 -1.01 -0.77 19.39
N GLU A 67 -0.33 -0.46 20.50
CA GLU A 67 1.14 -0.58 20.60
C GLU A 67 1.61 -2.02 20.43
N GLN A 68 0.85 -2.97 20.96
CA GLN A 68 1.15 -4.39 20.87
C GLN A 68 0.96 -4.92 19.45
N LEU A 69 -0.12 -4.50 18.77
CA LEU A 69 -0.36 -4.77 17.35
C LEU A 69 0.77 -4.22 16.47
N LEU A 70 1.20 -2.97 16.72
CA LEU A 70 2.31 -2.35 15.99
C LEU A 70 3.64 -3.05 16.22
N ALA A 71 3.84 -3.68 17.38
CA ALA A 71 5.06 -4.43 17.67
C ALA A 71 5.09 -5.82 16.99
N GLU A 72 3.93 -6.37 16.63
CA GLU A 72 3.83 -7.61 15.85
C GLU A 72 3.96 -7.38 14.33
N GLU A 73 3.79 -6.14 13.86
CA GLU A 73 3.90 -5.77 12.45
C GLU A 73 5.38 -5.73 11.99
N GLU A 74 5.65 -6.28 10.80
CA GLU A 74 6.94 -6.10 10.13
C GLU A 74 6.84 -4.81 9.28
N PRO A 75 7.77 -3.84 9.43
CA PRO A 75 7.75 -2.64 8.63
C PRO A 75 7.86 -2.96 7.13
N ASP A 76 6.98 -2.37 6.34
CA ASP A 76 7.05 -2.49 4.88
C ASP A 76 8.39 -1.94 4.36
N ILE A 77 9.02 -2.70 3.46
CA ILE A 77 10.18 -2.23 2.72
C ILE A 77 9.66 -1.34 1.59
N ASP A 78 9.89 -0.03 1.69
CA ASP A 78 9.59 0.90 0.61
C ASP A 78 10.58 0.66 -0.56
N PRO A 79 10.11 0.16 -1.72
CA PRO A 79 10.98 -0.10 -2.87
C PRO A 79 11.50 1.17 -3.54
N TYR A 80 10.98 2.34 -3.16
CA TYR A 80 11.38 3.66 -3.64
C TYR A 80 12.05 4.50 -2.54
N ALA A 81 12.23 3.95 -1.33
CA ALA A 81 13.06 4.61 -0.34
C ALA A 81 14.43 4.85 -0.96
N GLU A 82 14.79 6.13 -1.12
CA GLU A 82 16.14 6.48 -1.49
C GLU A 82 17.05 5.77 -0.49
N VAL A 83 17.96 4.93 -1.01
CA VAL A 83 19.21 4.67 -0.29
C VAL A 83 19.65 6.04 0.19
N VAL A 84 19.88 6.20 1.48
CA VAL A 84 20.53 7.38 2.07
C VAL A 84 21.89 7.51 1.39
N ASP A 85 21.86 8.04 0.18
CA ASP A 85 22.95 8.59 -0.56
C ASP A 85 23.22 9.87 0.19
N ASP A 86 24.43 9.94 0.75
CA ASP A 86 24.93 10.97 1.63
C ASP A 86 24.23 12.30 1.30
N GLU A 87 23.57 12.95 2.27
CA GLU A 87 22.87 14.24 2.07
C GLU A 87 23.73 15.28 1.29
N ASP A 88 25.05 15.08 1.31
CA ASP A 88 26.06 15.72 0.49
C ASP A 88 25.86 15.64 -1.05
N GLU A 89 25.23 14.61 -1.63
CA GLU A 89 24.99 14.47 -3.08
C GLU A 89 23.91 15.42 -3.61
N LEU A 90 22.78 15.56 -2.88
CA LEU A 90 21.71 16.51 -3.26
C LEU A 90 22.17 17.96 -3.11
N ILE A 91 22.91 18.28 -2.05
CA ILE A 91 23.51 19.61 -1.86
C ILE A 91 24.52 19.91 -2.98
N ARG A 92 25.32 18.92 -3.42
CA ARG A 92 26.26 19.06 -4.55
C ARG A 92 25.60 19.20 -5.91
N ARG A 93 24.35 18.71 -6.09
CA ARG A 93 23.55 18.88 -7.32
C ARG A 93 22.86 20.23 -7.43
N GLY A 94 22.98 21.09 -6.41
CA GLY A 94 22.38 22.42 -6.43
C GLY A 94 20.91 22.43 -5.98
N ASP A 95 20.45 21.40 -5.28
CA ASP A 95 19.12 21.36 -4.64
C ASP A 95 19.12 22.18 -3.31
N GLU A 96 19.81 23.32 -3.27
CA GLU A 96 19.34 24.38 -2.38
C GLU A 96 17.95 24.70 -2.90
N GLN A 97 16.91 24.37 -2.13
CA GLN A 97 15.54 24.76 -2.45
C GLN A 97 15.53 26.28 -2.57
N ASP A 98 15.70 26.79 -3.79
CA ASP A 98 15.52 28.19 -4.10
C ASP A 98 14.14 28.54 -3.56
N PRO A 99 14.02 29.48 -2.60
CA PRO A 99 12.76 29.74 -1.94
C PRO A 99 11.74 30.19 -3.00
N ARG A 100 10.90 29.25 -3.40
CA ARG A 100 9.78 29.51 -4.31
C ARG A 100 8.76 30.41 -3.65
N ALA A 101 8.15 31.29 -4.44
CA ALA A 101 6.95 32.00 -4.00
C ALA A 101 5.79 31.01 -3.81
N GLY A 102 5.02 31.17 -2.74
CA GLY A 102 3.76 30.47 -2.52
C GLY A 102 2.57 31.18 -3.16
N ARG A 103 1.38 30.97 -2.60
CA ARG A 103 0.14 31.64 -3.03
C ARG A 103 0.17 33.11 -2.61
N LEU A 104 0.18 34.02 -3.58
CA LEU A 104 0.10 35.46 -3.34
C LEU A 104 -1.33 35.91 -3.08
N VAL A 105 -1.53 36.64 -1.99
CA VAL A 105 -2.83 37.18 -1.57
C VAL A 105 -2.72 38.69 -1.45
N ALA A 106 -3.66 39.41 -2.09
CA ALA A 106 -3.76 40.86 -1.96
C ALA A 106 -4.05 41.24 -0.50
N TYR A 107 -3.68 42.46 -0.09
CA TYR A 107 -3.85 42.89 1.30
C TYR A 107 -5.31 42.93 1.77
N ASP A 108 -6.23 43.17 0.86
CA ASP A 108 -7.69 43.16 1.05
C ASP A 108 -8.30 41.76 0.85
N GLU A 109 -7.47 40.74 0.65
CA GLU A 109 -7.86 39.36 0.32
C GLU A 109 -8.70 39.26 -0.98
N GLY A 110 -8.65 40.28 -1.84
CA GLY A 110 -9.49 40.39 -3.04
C GLY A 110 -10.95 40.75 -2.75
N PHE A 111 -11.22 41.40 -1.62
CA PHE A 111 -12.55 41.78 -1.19
C PHE A 111 -12.67 43.29 -0.90
N GLY A 112 -13.57 43.96 -1.61
CA GLY A 112 -13.90 45.37 -1.40
C GLY A 112 -13.52 46.24 -2.58
N ASP A 113 -13.43 47.55 -2.33
CA ASP A 113 -12.83 48.49 -3.27
C ASP A 113 -11.30 48.43 -3.09
N ASP A 114 -10.57 48.40 -4.21
CA ASP A 114 -9.11 48.34 -4.20
C ASP A 114 -8.51 49.70 -3.77
N GLU A 115 -7.83 49.70 -2.63
CA GLU A 115 -7.14 50.87 -2.09
C GLU A 115 -5.65 50.89 -2.45
N GLU A 116 -5.12 49.81 -3.05
CA GLU A 116 -3.70 49.63 -3.37
C GLU A 116 -3.48 49.64 -4.89
N PRO A 117 -3.09 50.79 -5.47
CA PRO A 117 -2.94 50.91 -6.92
C PRO A 117 -1.73 50.14 -7.47
N ASP A 118 -0.78 49.77 -6.63
CA ASP A 118 0.41 49.01 -7.03
C ASP A 118 0.16 47.49 -6.95
N SER A 119 0.77 46.71 -7.84
CA SER A 119 0.63 45.25 -7.84
C SER A 119 1.48 44.60 -6.75
N VAL A 120 1.00 44.67 -5.50
CA VAL A 120 1.66 44.10 -4.32
C VAL A 120 0.76 43.07 -3.63
N ALA A 121 1.37 42.05 -3.04
CA ALA A 121 0.68 40.95 -2.36
C ALA A 121 1.60 40.33 -1.30
N TRP A 122 1.01 39.63 -0.32
CA TRP A 122 1.74 38.84 0.67
C TRP A 122 1.69 37.35 0.32
N ASP A 123 2.79 36.65 0.57
CA ASP A 123 2.88 35.19 0.39
C ASP A 123 2.19 34.45 1.53
N ALA A 124 1.06 33.81 1.24
CA ALA A 124 0.27 33.02 2.18
C ALA A 124 0.75 31.57 2.31
N GLY A 125 1.88 31.21 1.71
CA GLY A 125 2.47 29.88 1.72
C GLY A 125 1.97 28.98 0.59
N ILE A 126 2.47 27.74 0.58
CA ILE A 126 2.13 26.73 -0.43
C ILE A 126 0.68 26.27 -0.21
N ASP A 127 -0.16 26.39 -1.25
CA ASP A 127 -1.47 25.75 -1.28
C ASP A 127 -1.28 24.29 -1.70
N ALA A 128 -1.75 23.33 -0.91
CA ALA A 128 -1.29 21.93 -0.88
C ALA A 128 -1.56 21.06 -2.14
N GLY A 129 -1.81 21.68 -3.30
CA GLY A 129 -1.75 21.03 -4.60
C GLY A 129 -0.30 20.96 -5.07
N ALA A 130 0.12 19.82 -5.61
CA ALA A 130 1.42 19.74 -6.29
C ALA A 130 1.53 20.88 -7.31
N ALA A 131 2.59 21.67 -7.22
CA ALA A 131 2.79 22.78 -8.13
C ALA A 131 2.84 22.27 -9.57
N SER A 132 2.16 22.97 -10.47
CA SER A 132 2.33 22.72 -11.90
C SER A 132 3.79 22.95 -12.33
N ALA A 133 4.20 22.44 -13.50
CA ALA A 133 5.56 22.67 -13.99
C ALA A 133 5.86 24.17 -14.17
N GLU A 134 4.88 24.97 -14.58
CA GLU A 134 5.01 26.42 -14.68
C GLU A 134 5.14 27.08 -13.30
N GLU A 135 4.38 26.63 -12.31
CA GLU A 135 4.45 27.16 -10.95
C GLU A 135 5.76 26.77 -10.24
N ALA A 136 6.28 25.58 -10.51
CA ALA A 136 7.58 25.13 -10.03
C ALA A 136 8.76 25.90 -10.66
N ALA A 137 8.55 26.56 -11.81
CA ALA A 137 9.57 27.38 -12.45
C ALA A 137 9.67 28.81 -11.86
N VAL A 138 8.71 29.24 -11.03
CA VAL A 138 8.73 30.55 -10.38
C VAL A 138 9.57 30.49 -9.10
N HIS A 139 10.52 31.41 -8.96
CA HIS A 139 11.43 31.52 -7.83
C HIS A 139 11.52 32.98 -7.34
N LEU A 140 12.05 33.20 -6.14
CA LEU A 140 12.28 34.53 -5.59
C LEU A 140 13.61 35.10 -6.11
N VAL A 141 13.61 36.40 -6.42
CA VAL A 141 14.83 37.12 -6.82
C VAL A 141 15.10 38.19 -5.77
N ASP A 142 16.28 38.14 -5.14
CA ASP A 142 16.67 39.08 -4.07
C ASP A 142 16.72 40.55 -4.52
N ASP A 143 17.14 40.80 -5.77
CA ASP A 143 17.15 42.13 -6.37
C ASP A 143 16.55 42.08 -7.79
N PRO A 144 15.27 42.52 -7.97
CA PRO A 144 14.62 42.50 -9.28
C PRO A 144 15.26 43.48 -10.28
N ASN A 145 16.16 44.36 -9.84
CA ASN A 145 16.90 45.30 -10.68
C ASN A 145 18.42 45.06 -10.67
N GLY A 146 18.87 43.96 -10.06
CA GLY A 146 20.29 43.60 -9.92
C GLY A 146 20.89 43.05 -11.21
N MET A 147 22.20 42.77 -11.23
CA MET A 147 22.88 42.09 -12.34
C MET A 147 22.61 40.56 -12.37
N GLY A 148 21.39 40.14 -12.01
CA GLY A 148 20.94 38.74 -11.94
C GLY A 148 19.91 38.40 -13.03
N ASP A 149 19.26 37.24 -12.90
CA ASP A 149 18.21 36.70 -13.81
C ASP A 149 16.86 37.44 -13.66
N GLY A 150 16.92 38.76 -13.46
CA GLY A 150 15.74 39.61 -13.46
C GLY A 150 15.20 39.82 -14.89
N PRO A 151 13.94 40.27 -15.03
CA PRO A 151 13.35 40.49 -16.34
C PRO A 151 14.21 41.46 -17.18
N LEU A 152 14.48 41.08 -18.43
CA LEU A 152 15.19 41.92 -19.39
C LEU A 152 14.42 43.24 -19.57
N ARG A 153 15.05 44.36 -19.19
CA ARG A 153 14.53 45.71 -19.43
C ARG A 153 14.45 46.07 -20.92
#